data_AF-A0A6N2YPD4-F1
#
_entry.id   AF-A0A6N2YPD4-F1
#
_cell.length_a   1.000
_cell.length_b   1.000
_cell.length_c   1.000
_cell.angle_alpha   90.00
_cell.angle_beta   90.00
_cell.angle_gamma   90.00
#
_symmetry.space_group_name_H-M   'P 1'
#
loop_
_entity.id
_entity.type
_entity.pdbx_description
1 polymer ?
#
loop_
_entity_poly.entity_id
_entity_poly.type
_entity_poly.pdbx_seq_one_letter_code
_entity_poly.pdbx_strand_id
1 'polypeptide(L)'
;MNYSQAIQNIADTITAQIHNMIKSKSYSDKTFTAKVTEIVNTSKCRVLYCGNTFTVSTTIPVEIGNIVRVCAPCNNWKDLYVIENKTAGKTLNDIVNVINRNYKYVGDMLVINNTSQYFTNSPENTGTIKIKLPKLNFMFSSRVNVWSYNMCLNYTIGGYTYINTTSWYGVKAGVTGWSAEANRHGVRFASDSAGIRYILLGNTSTQWGGYLQVIIPEIIIGYGATPQISSGWEITLTTSENDLTVQGAPTLNQNI
;
A
#
# COMPACT_ATOMS: atom_id res chain seq x y z
N MET A 1 -11.08 59.98 60.80
CA MET A 1 -10.45 58.83 60.11
C MET A 1 -10.94 58.83 58.67
N ASN A 2 -10.06 58.88 57.67
CA ASN A 2 -10.47 58.96 56.25
C ASN A 2 -10.66 57.54 55.69
N TYR A 3 -11.89 57.05 55.76
CA TYR A 3 -12.24 55.69 55.35
C TYR A 3 -12.01 55.44 53.85
N SER A 4 -12.14 56.45 53.00
CA SER A 4 -11.89 56.31 51.56
C SER A 4 -10.43 55.98 51.25
N GLN A 5 -9.49 56.62 51.96
CA GLN A 5 -8.06 56.33 51.80
C GLN A 5 -7.71 54.92 52.31
N ALA A 6 -8.32 54.50 53.40
CA ALA A 6 -8.12 53.15 53.95
C ALA A 6 -8.63 52.06 52.98
N ILE A 7 -9.80 52.28 52.36
CA ILE A 7 -10.36 51.36 51.36
C ILE A 7 -9.46 51.27 50.12
N GLN A 8 -8.94 52.38 49.62
CA GLN A 8 -8.03 52.37 48.46
C GLN A 8 -6.73 51.62 48.75
N ASN A 9 -6.11 51.88 49.91
CA ASN A 9 -4.87 51.19 50.28
C ASN A 9 -5.07 49.66 50.42
N ILE A 10 -6.24 49.22 50.89
CA ILE A 10 -6.61 47.79 50.95
C ILE A 10 -6.78 47.23 49.53
N ALA A 11 -7.52 47.92 48.65
CA ALA A 11 -7.74 47.50 47.28
C ALA A 11 -6.43 47.38 46.47
N ASP A 12 -5.53 48.34 46.62
CA ASP A 12 -4.22 48.35 45.96
C ASP A 12 -3.33 47.20 46.45
N THR A 13 -3.32 46.95 47.76
CA THR A 13 -2.56 45.85 48.36
C THR A 13 -3.05 44.49 47.87
N ILE A 14 -4.38 44.29 47.83
CA ILE A 14 -4.99 43.05 47.33
C ILE A 14 -4.65 42.87 45.85
N THR A 15 -4.80 43.93 45.04
CA THR A 15 -4.51 43.87 43.60
C THR A 15 -3.04 43.56 43.32
N ALA A 16 -2.13 44.18 44.07
CA ALA A 16 -0.70 43.90 43.97
C ALA A 16 -0.36 42.45 44.36
N GLN A 17 -0.98 41.91 45.42
CA GLN A 17 -0.81 40.51 45.78
C GLN A 17 -1.33 39.56 44.70
N ILE A 18 -2.51 39.81 44.14
CA ILE A 18 -3.07 39.03 43.02
C ILE A 18 -2.13 39.07 41.81
N HIS A 19 -1.66 40.26 41.42
CA HIS A 19 -0.72 40.40 40.30
C HIS A 19 0.59 39.66 40.53
N ASN A 20 1.14 39.70 41.75
CA ASN A 20 2.35 38.96 42.10
C ASN A 20 2.12 37.44 42.11
N MET A 21 0.95 36.97 42.54
CA MET A 21 0.58 35.55 42.47
C MET A 21 0.42 35.05 41.03
N ILE A 22 -0.18 35.85 40.14
CA ILE A 22 -0.32 35.51 38.72
C ILE A 22 1.04 35.47 38.03
N LYS A 23 1.90 36.48 38.27
CA LYS A 23 3.25 36.54 37.68
C LYS A 23 4.17 35.42 38.15
N SER A 24 4.10 35.06 39.43
CA SER A 24 4.95 34.01 40.00
C SER A 24 4.45 32.58 39.74
N LYS A 25 3.16 32.40 39.42
CA LYS A 25 2.54 31.07 39.18
C LYS A 25 1.98 30.86 37.77
N SER A 26 2.35 31.68 36.79
CA SER A 26 2.02 31.42 35.38
C SER A 26 2.87 30.26 34.83
N TYR A 27 2.68 29.08 35.41
CA TYR A 27 3.12 27.79 34.89
C TYR A 27 2.23 27.43 33.71
N SER A 28 2.32 28.20 32.62
CA SER A 28 1.67 27.84 31.37
C SER A 28 2.39 26.63 30.79
N ASP A 29 1.67 25.79 30.07
CA ASP A 29 2.28 24.80 29.21
C ASP A 29 3.25 25.47 28.24
N LYS A 30 4.46 24.91 28.11
CA LYS A 30 5.43 25.35 27.11
C LYS A 30 5.56 24.26 26.06
N THR A 31 5.47 24.65 24.80
CA THR A 31 5.71 23.72 23.69
C THR A 31 6.94 24.11 22.91
N PHE A 32 7.73 23.13 22.51
CA PHE A 32 8.90 23.33 21.67
C PHE A 32 9.02 22.24 20.61
N THR A 33 9.81 22.52 19.58
CA THR A 33 10.09 21.56 18.51
C THR A 33 11.47 20.96 18.71
N ALA A 34 11.58 19.64 18.70
CA ALA A 34 12.81 18.91 18.96
C ALA A 34 12.99 17.74 17.98
N LYS A 35 14.22 17.25 17.83
CA LYS A 35 14.54 16.10 16.98
C LYS A 35 14.70 14.85 17.84
N VAL A 36 14.05 13.75 17.47
CA VAL A 36 14.24 12.45 18.14
C VAL A 36 15.63 11.91 17.80
N THR A 37 16.41 11.57 18.81
CA THR A 37 17.78 11.04 18.66
C THR A 37 17.91 9.58 19.05
N GLU A 38 17.02 9.08 19.91
CA GLU A 38 17.06 7.70 20.41
C GLU A 38 15.66 7.25 20.85
N ILE A 39 15.35 5.97 20.62
CA ILE A 39 14.15 5.32 21.16
C ILE A 39 14.57 4.54 22.40
N VAL A 40 14.10 4.95 23.59
CA VAL A 40 14.45 4.28 24.85
C VAL A 40 13.60 3.04 25.04
N ASN A 41 12.29 3.15 24.77
CA ASN A 41 11.34 2.05 24.73
C ASN A 41 10.06 2.51 24.00
N THR A 42 9.02 1.66 23.99
CA THR A 42 7.74 1.92 23.31
C THR A 42 6.99 3.17 23.83
N SER A 43 7.30 3.63 25.04
CA SER A 43 6.62 4.76 25.70
C SER A 43 7.51 5.99 25.91
N LYS A 44 8.80 5.91 25.57
CA LYS A 44 9.78 6.98 25.84
C LYS A 44 10.82 7.08 24.73
N CYS A 45 11.16 8.31 24.36
CA CYS A 45 12.28 8.61 23.46
C CYS A 45 13.17 9.72 24.03
N ARG A 46 14.35 9.90 23.45
CA ARG A 46 15.20 11.06 23.72
C ARG A 46 15.10 12.04 22.56
N VAL A 47 15.01 13.33 22.90
CA VAL A 47 14.94 14.43 21.94
C VAL A 47 16.05 15.43 22.20
N LEU A 48 16.61 15.98 21.12
CA LEU A 48 17.56 17.07 21.13
C LEU A 48 16.82 18.40 20.95
N TYR A 49 16.98 19.29 21.92
CA TYR A 49 16.46 20.66 21.90
C TYR A 49 17.52 21.63 22.41
N CYS A 50 17.86 22.65 21.61
CA CYS A 50 18.88 23.65 21.94
C CYS A 50 20.21 23.06 22.47
N GLY A 51 20.69 21.98 21.84
CA GLY A 51 21.94 21.30 22.23
C GLY A 51 21.83 20.36 23.44
N ASN A 52 20.68 20.31 24.11
CA ASN A 52 20.45 19.44 25.27
C ASN A 52 19.54 18.27 24.92
N THR A 53 19.80 17.13 25.56
CA THR A 53 19.02 15.91 25.39
C THR A 53 18.03 15.76 26.53
N PHE A 54 16.76 15.54 26.20
CA PHE A 54 15.69 15.32 27.16
C PHE A 54 15.02 13.97 26.94
N THR A 55 14.68 13.27 28.01
CA THR A 55 13.81 12.10 27.95
C THR A 55 12.35 12.56 27.98
N VAL A 56 11.59 12.14 26.99
CA VAL A 56 10.18 12.51 26.78
C VAL A 56 9.34 11.25 26.70
N SER A 57 8.17 11.31 27.34
CA SER A 57 7.13 10.31 27.17
C SER A 57 6.45 10.46 25.81
N THR A 58 6.04 9.35 25.19
CA THR A 58 5.33 9.37 23.92
C THR A 58 4.27 8.29 23.90
N THR A 59 3.08 8.66 23.43
CA THR A 59 2.01 7.75 23.02
C THR A 59 1.88 7.68 21.50
N ILE A 60 2.59 8.57 20.80
CA ILE A 60 2.60 8.67 19.34
C ILE A 60 3.82 7.89 18.83
N PRO A 61 3.67 7.07 17.77
CA PRO A 61 4.81 6.43 17.11
C PRO A 61 5.83 7.47 16.63
N VAL A 62 7.10 7.24 16.97
CA VAL A 62 8.22 8.12 16.63
C VAL A 62 9.41 7.27 16.22
N GLU A 63 10.16 7.75 15.24
CA GLU A 63 11.40 7.16 14.76
C GLU A 63 12.57 8.11 14.97
N ILE A 64 13.79 7.57 15.03
CA ILE A 64 15.02 8.37 15.10
C ILE A 64 15.07 9.31 13.90
N GLY A 65 15.33 10.59 14.16
CA GLY A 65 15.37 11.63 13.15
C GLY A 65 14.06 12.40 12.95
N ASN A 66 12.94 11.92 13.49
CA ASN A 66 11.68 12.66 13.42
C ASN A 66 11.75 14.01 14.15
N ILE A 67 11.02 14.99 13.62
CA ILE A 67 10.80 16.29 14.26
C ILE A 67 9.46 16.25 14.99
N VAL A 68 9.50 16.44 16.31
CA VAL A 68 8.34 16.33 17.19
C VAL A 68 8.05 17.65 17.90
N ARG A 69 6.78 17.90 18.21
CA ARG A 69 6.37 18.96 19.13
C ARG A 69 6.18 18.36 20.52
N VAL A 70 6.90 18.90 21.49
CA VAL A 70 6.94 18.41 22.88
C VAL A 70 6.29 19.44 23.79
N CYS A 71 5.55 18.99 24.81
CA CYS A 71 5.02 19.79 25.89
C CYS A 71 5.86 19.66 27.16
N ALA A 72 6.13 20.78 27.81
CA ALA A 72 6.45 20.85 29.23
C ALA A 72 5.19 21.35 29.96
N PRO A 73 4.37 20.42 30.52
CA PRO A 73 3.13 20.79 31.19
C PRO A 73 3.45 21.66 32.40
N CYS A 74 2.76 22.78 32.57
CA CYS A 74 3.03 23.71 33.66
C CYS A 74 4.52 24.13 33.76
N ASN A 75 5.23 24.24 32.63
CA ASN A 75 6.68 24.47 32.58
C ASN A 75 7.51 23.44 33.40
N ASN A 76 6.98 22.23 33.60
CA ASN A 76 7.66 21.12 34.27
C ASN A 76 8.56 20.36 33.28
N TRP A 77 9.86 20.63 33.36
CA TRP A 77 10.86 19.99 32.50
C TRP A 77 11.21 18.54 32.87
N LYS A 78 10.64 18.00 33.95
CA LYS A 78 10.82 16.59 34.35
C LYS A 78 9.76 15.66 33.78
N ASP A 79 8.64 16.19 33.29
CA ASP A 79 7.50 15.41 32.83
C ASP A 79 7.08 15.82 31.41
N LEU A 80 8.04 15.73 30.49
CA LEU A 80 7.85 16.13 29.11
C LEU A 80 7.14 15.03 28.31
N TYR A 81 6.27 15.42 27.38
CA TYR A 81 5.60 14.47 26.49
C TYR A 81 5.43 14.98 25.06
N VAL A 82 5.42 14.06 24.10
CA VAL A 82 5.18 14.37 22.67
C VAL A 82 3.70 14.65 22.44
N ILE A 83 3.39 15.79 21.83
CA ILE A 83 2.03 16.19 21.43
C ILE A 83 1.78 15.80 19.96
N GLU A 84 2.81 15.85 19.13
CA GLU A 84 2.67 15.70 17.68
C GLU A 84 3.99 15.26 17.04
N ASN A 85 3.93 14.33 16.09
CA ASN A 85 5.05 13.99 15.22
C ASN A 85 4.87 14.69 13.86
N LYS A 86 5.65 15.76 13.62
CA LYS A 86 5.49 16.62 12.43
C LYS A 86 5.95 15.95 11.13
N THR A 87 6.85 14.97 11.24
CA THR A 87 7.49 14.28 10.11
C THR A 87 7.06 12.83 9.98
N ALA A 88 6.06 12.37 10.76
CA ALA A 88 5.51 11.04 10.62
C ALA A 88 5.08 10.79 9.16
N GLY A 89 5.64 9.76 8.52
CA GLY A 89 5.33 9.39 7.14
C GLY A 89 5.67 10.46 6.09
N LYS A 90 6.59 11.39 6.39
CA LYS A 90 7.01 12.48 5.50
C LYS A 90 8.52 12.48 5.21
N THR A 91 9.20 11.35 5.40
CA THR A 91 10.60 11.25 4.98
C THR A 91 10.70 11.26 3.45
N LEU A 92 11.88 11.61 2.92
CA LEU A 92 12.14 11.43 1.49
C LEU A 92 11.89 9.98 1.06
N ASN A 93 12.22 9.01 1.92
CA ASN A 93 11.95 7.60 1.67
C ASN A 93 10.44 7.32 1.57
N ASP A 94 9.60 7.94 2.39
CA ASP A 94 8.15 7.81 2.29
C ASP A 94 7.62 8.37 0.97
N ILE A 95 8.12 9.53 0.55
CA ILE A 95 7.74 10.16 -0.72
C ILE A 95 8.19 9.30 -1.91
N VAL A 96 9.45 8.85 -1.90
CA VAL A 96 10.00 7.95 -2.91
C VAL A 96 9.20 6.65 -2.97
N ASN A 97 8.83 6.08 -1.81
CA ASN A 97 7.98 4.90 -1.73
C ASN A 97 6.58 5.14 -2.27
N VAL A 98 6.01 6.34 -2.13
CA VAL A 98 4.71 6.68 -2.75
C VAL A 98 4.85 6.83 -4.26
N ILE A 99 5.90 7.50 -4.74
CA ILE A 99 6.16 7.72 -6.17
C ILE A 99 6.44 6.40 -6.89
N ASN A 100 7.18 5.49 -6.26
CA ASN A 100 7.58 4.21 -6.85
C ASN A 100 6.53 3.11 -6.71
N ARG A 101 5.37 3.38 -6.09
CA ARG A 101 4.28 2.40 -6.08
C ARG A 101 3.80 2.16 -7.49
N ASN A 102 3.63 0.90 -7.82
CA ASN A 102 2.99 0.50 -9.06
C ASN A 102 1.46 0.57 -8.99
N TYR A 103 0.87 0.98 -7.86
CA TYR A 103 -0.58 1.06 -7.68
C TYR A 103 -1.05 2.43 -7.22
N LYS A 104 -2.34 2.71 -7.46
CA LYS A 104 -3.06 3.89 -6.99
C LYS A 104 -4.54 3.56 -6.74
N TYR A 105 -5.18 4.37 -5.91
CA TYR A 105 -6.63 4.33 -5.76
C TYR A 105 -7.30 5.31 -6.74
N VAL A 106 -8.38 4.86 -7.37
CA VAL A 106 -9.27 5.68 -8.22
C VAL A 106 -10.68 5.49 -7.68
N GLY A 107 -11.12 6.43 -6.82
CA GLY A 107 -12.26 6.19 -5.95
C GLY A 107 -11.99 4.97 -5.04
N ASP A 108 -12.96 4.08 -4.92
CA ASP A 108 -12.85 2.85 -4.13
C ASP A 108 -12.14 1.70 -4.88
N MET A 109 -11.72 1.91 -6.13
CA MET A 109 -11.01 0.91 -6.92
C MET A 109 -9.50 1.02 -6.74
N LEU A 110 -8.83 -0.12 -6.71
CA LEU A 110 -7.37 -0.20 -6.74
C LEU A 110 -6.92 -0.50 -8.16
N VAL A 111 -6.10 0.38 -8.73
CA VAL A 111 -5.45 0.21 -10.03
C VAL A 111 -3.98 -0.11 -9.80
N ILE A 112 -3.54 -1.27 -10.28
CA ILE A 112 -2.16 -1.75 -10.21
C ILE A 112 -1.61 -1.80 -11.62
N ASN A 113 -0.41 -1.28 -11.82
CA ASN A 113 0.28 -1.26 -13.11
C ASN A 113 1.49 -2.18 -13.06
N ASN A 114 1.93 -2.68 -14.22
CA ASN A 114 3.21 -3.37 -14.41
C ASN A 114 3.50 -4.42 -13.32
N THR A 115 2.58 -5.36 -13.13
CA THR A 115 2.58 -6.21 -11.93
C THR A 115 3.49 -7.42 -12.04
N SER A 116 3.54 -8.05 -13.21
CA SER A 116 4.36 -9.25 -13.45
C SER A 116 4.74 -9.34 -14.92
N GLN A 117 5.87 -9.99 -15.19
CA GLN A 117 6.39 -10.21 -16.52
C GLN A 117 6.99 -11.61 -16.65
N TYR A 118 6.94 -12.16 -17.86
CA TYR A 118 7.65 -13.37 -18.26
C TYR A 118 8.35 -13.09 -19.59
N PHE A 119 9.62 -13.47 -19.65
CA PHE A 119 10.43 -13.36 -20.85
C PHE A 119 11.35 -14.58 -20.97
N THR A 120 11.53 -15.04 -22.20
CA THR A 120 12.42 -16.15 -22.54
C THR A 120 13.18 -15.83 -23.82
N ASN A 121 14.47 -16.16 -23.84
CA ASN A 121 15.33 -16.08 -25.03
C ASN A 121 15.22 -17.34 -25.92
N SER A 122 14.29 -18.25 -25.63
CA SER A 122 14.12 -19.49 -26.40
C SER A 122 13.53 -19.21 -27.78
N PRO A 123 14.06 -19.86 -28.84
CA PRO A 123 13.50 -19.76 -30.19
C PRO A 123 12.13 -20.46 -30.31
N GLU A 124 11.81 -21.37 -29.39
CA GLU A 124 10.57 -22.11 -29.38
C GLU A 124 9.99 -22.14 -27.97
N ASN A 125 8.70 -21.80 -27.86
CA ASN A 125 8.00 -21.77 -26.58
C ASN A 125 6.66 -22.46 -26.77
N THR A 126 6.52 -23.63 -26.15
CA THR A 126 5.29 -24.43 -26.21
C THR A 126 4.81 -24.69 -24.80
N GLY A 127 3.51 -24.50 -24.58
CA GLY A 127 2.88 -24.77 -23.28
C GLY A 127 1.77 -23.80 -22.95
N THR A 128 1.26 -23.92 -21.74
CA THR A 128 0.26 -23.03 -21.16
C THR A 128 0.94 -21.89 -20.44
N ILE A 129 0.56 -20.65 -20.76
CA ILE A 129 0.94 -19.50 -19.93
C ILE A 129 0.03 -19.54 -18.70
N LYS A 130 0.61 -19.81 -17.52
CA LYS A 130 -0.08 -19.87 -16.23
C LYS A 130 0.20 -18.60 -15.44
N ILE A 131 -0.86 -17.88 -15.09
CA ILE A 131 -0.82 -16.66 -14.28
C ILE A 131 -1.45 -16.96 -12.93
N LYS A 132 -0.63 -16.92 -11.88
CA LYS A 132 -1.04 -17.12 -10.48
C LYS A 132 -1.55 -15.82 -9.87
N LEU A 133 -2.68 -15.92 -9.16
CA LEU A 133 -3.23 -14.80 -8.38
C LEU A 133 -2.61 -14.75 -6.97
N PRO A 134 -2.37 -13.55 -6.40
CA PRO A 134 -1.75 -13.40 -5.08
C PRO A 134 -2.75 -13.55 -3.92
N LYS A 135 -4.05 -13.68 -4.20
CA LYS A 135 -5.12 -13.66 -3.19
C LYS A 135 -6.29 -14.55 -3.59
N LEU A 136 -7.01 -15.06 -2.60
CA LEU A 136 -8.12 -16.00 -2.82
C LEU A 136 -9.50 -15.34 -2.98
N ASN A 137 -9.67 -14.09 -2.54
CA ASN A 137 -10.96 -13.41 -2.53
C ASN A 137 -10.82 -11.97 -3.01
N PHE A 138 -11.12 -11.76 -4.28
CA PHE A 138 -11.22 -10.44 -4.90
C PHE A 138 -11.97 -10.51 -6.23
N MET A 139 -12.43 -9.34 -6.70
CA MET A 139 -13.05 -9.15 -8.01
C MET A 139 -12.19 -8.19 -8.81
N PHE A 140 -11.83 -8.57 -10.05
CA PHE A 140 -10.93 -7.77 -10.87
C PHE A 140 -11.28 -7.79 -12.36
N SER A 141 -10.69 -6.82 -13.06
CA SER A 141 -10.43 -6.83 -14.49
C SER A 141 -8.93 -6.62 -14.71
N SER A 142 -8.35 -7.26 -15.72
CA SER A 142 -6.92 -7.19 -16.01
C SER A 142 -6.69 -7.19 -17.52
N ARG A 143 -5.62 -6.52 -17.93
CA ARG A 143 -5.03 -6.68 -19.25
C ARG A 143 -3.82 -7.60 -19.15
N VAL A 144 -3.68 -8.49 -20.13
CA VAL A 144 -2.47 -9.31 -20.30
C VAL A 144 -2.02 -9.20 -21.75
N ASN A 145 -0.77 -8.79 -21.95
CA ASN A 145 -0.21 -8.64 -23.29
C ASN A 145 0.76 -9.80 -23.53
N VAL A 146 0.64 -10.43 -24.70
CA VAL A 146 1.48 -11.53 -25.14
C VAL A 146 2.04 -11.19 -26.52
N TRP A 147 3.34 -11.24 -26.69
CA TRP A 147 3.95 -11.08 -28.01
C TRP A 147 5.17 -11.97 -28.18
N SER A 148 5.41 -12.27 -29.45
CA SER A 148 6.57 -13.01 -29.95
C SER A 148 6.78 -12.58 -31.39
N TYR A 149 7.75 -13.16 -32.11
CA TYR A 149 7.93 -12.78 -33.52
C TYR A 149 6.68 -12.95 -34.40
N ASN A 150 5.81 -13.91 -34.06
CA ASN A 150 4.68 -14.28 -34.89
C ASN A 150 3.32 -13.96 -34.25
N MET A 151 3.29 -13.11 -33.21
CA MET A 151 2.04 -12.61 -32.65
C MET A 151 2.20 -11.35 -31.80
N CYS A 152 1.10 -10.62 -31.67
CA CYS A 152 0.89 -9.57 -30.68
C CYS A 152 -0.57 -9.63 -30.25
N LEU A 153 -0.84 -10.14 -29.06
CA LEU A 153 -2.17 -10.37 -28.50
C LEU A 153 -2.37 -9.58 -27.21
N ASN A 154 -3.55 -8.98 -27.07
CA ASN A 154 -3.97 -8.25 -25.88
C ASN A 154 -5.24 -8.91 -25.35
N TYR A 155 -5.12 -9.54 -24.19
CA TYR A 155 -6.21 -10.17 -23.48
C TYR A 155 -6.84 -9.20 -22.50
N THR A 156 -8.17 -9.11 -22.51
CA THR A 156 -8.94 -8.48 -21.43
C THR A 156 -9.63 -9.58 -20.66
N ILE A 157 -9.32 -9.69 -19.37
CA ILE A 157 -9.75 -10.80 -18.53
C ILE A 157 -10.41 -10.25 -17.27
N GLY A 158 -11.44 -10.92 -16.76
CA GLY A 158 -12.07 -10.53 -15.50
C GLY A 158 -12.86 -11.65 -14.86
N GLY A 159 -13.19 -11.46 -13.59
CA GLY A 159 -13.93 -12.41 -12.79
C GLY A 159 -13.75 -12.16 -11.30
N TYR A 160 -14.27 -13.08 -10.49
CA TYR A 160 -14.13 -13.03 -9.04
C TYR A 160 -14.06 -14.42 -8.41
N THR A 161 -13.55 -14.47 -7.19
CA THR A 161 -13.34 -15.70 -6.41
C THR A 161 -13.73 -15.50 -4.95
N TYR A 162 -14.02 -16.59 -4.24
CA TYR A 162 -14.29 -16.61 -2.79
C TYR A 162 -13.28 -17.49 -2.06
N ILE A 163 -13.11 -17.23 -0.76
CA ILE A 163 -12.20 -17.99 0.14
C ILE A 163 -12.66 -19.45 0.29
N ASN A 164 -13.95 -19.67 0.54
CA ASN A 164 -14.47 -20.96 1.00
C ASN A 164 -14.78 -21.97 -0.14
N THR A 165 -14.40 -21.64 -1.36
CA THR A 165 -14.64 -22.49 -2.53
C THR A 165 -13.35 -22.50 -3.35
N THR A 166 -13.16 -23.46 -4.23
CA THR A 166 -12.06 -23.41 -5.22
C THR A 166 -12.48 -22.76 -6.53
N SER A 167 -13.76 -22.41 -6.69
CA SER A 167 -14.37 -21.99 -7.94
C SER A 167 -14.02 -20.57 -8.38
N TRP A 168 -14.15 -20.36 -9.68
CA TRP A 168 -14.20 -19.07 -10.34
C TRP A 168 -15.63 -18.67 -10.69
N TYR A 169 -15.92 -17.38 -10.65
CA TYR A 169 -17.25 -16.84 -10.91
C TYR A 169 -17.20 -15.61 -11.81
N GLY A 170 -18.27 -15.40 -12.59
CA GLY A 170 -18.40 -14.24 -13.48
C GLY A 170 -17.26 -14.07 -14.47
N VAL A 171 -16.62 -15.17 -14.87
CA VAL A 171 -15.43 -15.14 -15.72
C VAL A 171 -15.75 -14.57 -17.08
N LYS A 172 -14.88 -13.67 -17.56
CA LYS A 172 -14.98 -13.00 -18.85
C LYS A 172 -13.60 -12.95 -19.47
N ALA A 173 -13.53 -13.17 -20.77
CA ALA A 173 -12.31 -13.01 -21.54
C ALA A 173 -12.62 -12.43 -22.93
N GLY A 174 -11.75 -11.55 -23.39
CA GLY A 174 -11.69 -11.08 -24.76
C GLY A 174 -10.25 -11.02 -25.21
N VAL A 175 -10.04 -11.10 -26.52
CA VAL A 175 -8.71 -10.98 -27.12
C VAL A 175 -8.80 -10.09 -28.35
N THR A 176 -7.76 -9.29 -28.54
CA THR A 176 -7.55 -8.45 -29.72
C THR A 176 -6.10 -8.58 -30.15
N GLY A 177 -5.82 -8.28 -31.42
CA GLY A 177 -4.47 -8.30 -31.97
C GLY A 177 -4.31 -9.33 -33.07
N TRP A 178 -3.07 -9.70 -33.38
CA TRP A 178 -2.73 -10.55 -34.52
C TRP A 178 -1.91 -11.76 -34.08
N SER A 179 -2.20 -12.91 -34.68
CA SER A 179 -1.34 -14.10 -34.61
C SER A 179 -1.34 -14.82 -35.95
N ALA A 180 -0.20 -15.45 -36.28
CA ALA A 180 -0.10 -16.29 -37.47
C ALA A 180 -1.01 -17.53 -37.45
N GLU A 181 -1.53 -17.92 -36.27
CA GLU A 181 -2.41 -19.08 -36.09
C GLU A 181 -3.64 -18.73 -35.25
N ALA A 182 -4.79 -19.28 -35.65
CA ALA A 182 -6.10 -19.02 -35.02
C ALA A 182 -6.32 -19.71 -33.66
N ASN A 183 -5.51 -20.69 -33.29
CA ASN A 183 -5.75 -21.51 -32.07
C ASN A 183 -5.03 -20.98 -30.82
N ARG A 184 -4.45 -19.77 -30.86
CA ARG A 184 -3.60 -19.21 -29.79
C ARG A 184 -4.36 -18.34 -28.78
N HIS A 185 -5.68 -18.33 -28.83
CA HIS A 185 -6.52 -17.34 -28.15
C HIS A 185 -7.21 -17.84 -26.86
N GLY A 186 -7.08 -19.13 -26.53
CA GLY A 186 -7.81 -19.74 -25.42
C GLY A 186 -7.52 -19.09 -24.07
N VAL A 187 -8.56 -18.78 -23.30
CA VAL A 187 -8.44 -18.36 -21.89
C VAL A 187 -9.25 -19.32 -21.03
N ARG A 188 -8.62 -19.85 -19.99
CA ARG A 188 -9.24 -20.74 -19.02
C ARG A 188 -8.92 -20.30 -17.60
N PHE A 189 -9.77 -20.69 -16.68
CA PHE A 189 -9.66 -20.37 -15.27
C PHE A 189 -9.58 -21.66 -14.47
N ALA A 190 -8.62 -21.75 -13.57
CA ALA A 190 -8.31 -22.96 -12.83
C ALA A 190 -7.96 -22.67 -11.37
N SER A 191 -7.93 -23.73 -10.56
CA SER A 191 -7.32 -23.73 -9.25
C SER A 191 -6.43 -24.95 -9.03
N ASP A 192 -5.48 -24.86 -8.12
CA ASP A 192 -4.77 -26.04 -7.61
C ASP A 192 -5.47 -26.64 -6.38
N SER A 193 -4.88 -27.71 -5.83
CA SER A 193 -5.36 -28.41 -4.64
C SER A 193 -5.24 -27.58 -3.35
N ALA A 194 -4.36 -26.58 -3.31
CA ALA A 194 -4.25 -25.62 -2.21
C ALA A 194 -5.29 -24.49 -2.32
N GLY A 195 -6.06 -24.47 -3.41
CA GLY A 195 -7.05 -23.45 -3.68
C GLY A 195 -6.44 -22.14 -4.17
N ILE A 196 -5.20 -22.11 -4.66
CA ILE A 196 -4.68 -20.95 -5.39
C ILE A 196 -5.36 -20.85 -6.76
N ARG A 197 -5.54 -19.62 -7.25
CA ARG A 197 -6.28 -19.34 -8.47
C ARG A 197 -5.32 -19.01 -9.61
N TYR A 198 -5.64 -19.55 -10.78
CA TYR A 198 -4.85 -19.39 -11.98
C TYR A 198 -5.70 -18.97 -13.17
N ILE A 199 -5.13 -18.11 -14.01
CA ILE A 199 -5.60 -17.84 -15.36
C ILE A 199 -4.63 -18.53 -16.32
N LEU A 200 -5.18 -19.26 -17.28
CA LEU A 200 -4.42 -20.07 -18.24
C LEU A 200 -4.67 -19.50 -19.63
N LEU A 201 -3.60 -19.13 -20.34
CA LEU A 201 -3.67 -18.79 -21.76
C LEU A 201 -3.16 -19.98 -22.57
N GLY A 202 -3.88 -20.33 -23.64
CA GLY A 202 -3.62 -21.51 -24.45
C GLY A 202 -3.83 -22.82 -23.68
N ASN A 203 -3.04 -23.82 -24.03
CA ASN A 203 -2.97 -25.16 -23.45
C ASN A 203 -1.54 -25.73 -23.58
N THR A 204 -1.30 -26.92 -23.07
CA THR A 204 0.04 -27.53 -23.00
C THR A 204 0.70 -27.76 -24.37
N SER A 205 -0.05 -27.70 -25.46
CA SER A 205 0.44 -27.83 -26.84
C SER A 205 0.45 -26.51 -27.61
N THR A 206 0.09 -25.39 -26.97
CA THR A 206 0.04 -24.08 -27.65
C THR A 206 1.44 -23.60 -27.97
N GLN A 207 1.69 -23.30 -29.24
CA GLN A 207 2.97 -22.80 -29.73
C GLN A 207 2.96 -21.27 -29.72
N TRP A 208 3.76 -20.68 -28.83
CA TRP A 208 3.89 -19.23 -28.70
C TRP A 208 5.00 -18.63 -29.58
N GLY A 209 5.79 -19.47 -30.26
CA GLY A 209 6.91 -19.01 -31.08
C GLY A 209 8.09 -18.45 -30.27
N GLY A 210 9.08 -17.91 -30.98
CA GLY A 210 10.35 -17.47 -30.37
C GLY A 210 10.27 -16.13 -29.66
N TYR A 211 11.07 -16.00 -28.61
CA TYR A 211 11.20 -14.78 -27.80
C TYR A 211 9.89 -14.34 -27.15
N LEU A 212 9.17 -15.31 -26.58
CA LEU A 212 7.89 -15.08 -25.90
C LEU A 212 8.05 -14.06 -24.77
N GLN A 213 7.20 -13.04 -24.83
CA GLN A 213 7.07 -11.99 -23.84
C GLN A 213 5.62 -11.91 -23.37
N VAL A 214 5.45 -11.85 -22.06
CA VAL A 214 4.14 -11.72 -21.41
C VAL A 214 4.24 -10.67 -20.31
N ILE A 215 3.31 -9.73 -20.27
CA ILE A 215 3.19 -8.79 -19.14
C ILE A 215 1.75 -8.62 -18.69
N ILE A 216 1.60 -8.25 -17.42
CA ILE A 216 0.35 -7.75 -16.86
C ILE A 216 0.49 -6.24 -16.66
N PRO A 217 0.14 -5.42 -17.68
CA PRO A 217 0.32 -3.98 -17.61
C PRO A 217 -0.64 -3.31 -16.63
N GLU A 218 -1.83 -3.89 -16.42
CA GLU A 218 -2.86 -3.26 -15.60
C GLU A 218 -3.81 -4.29 -14.98
N ILE A 219 -4.14 -4.06 -13.70
CA ILE A 219 -5.17 -4.77 -12.95
C ILE A 219 -6.02 -3.73 -12.24
N ILE A 220 -7.33 -3.84 -12.37
CA ILE A 220 -8.32 -3.01 -11.69
C ILE A 220 -9.11 -3.90 -10.75
N ILE A 221 -9.12 -3.59 -9.45
CA ILE A 221 -9.79 -4.37 -8.42
C ILE A 221 -10.93 -3.56 -7.83
N GLY A 222 -12.15 -4.09 -7.95
CA GLY A 222 -13.36 -3.46 -7.43
C GLY A 222 -13.77 -3.97 -6.04
N TYR A 223 -13.41 -5.22 -5.70
CA TYR A 223 -13.68 -5.80 -4.37
C TYR A 223 -12.46 -6.57 -3.87
N GLY A 224 -12.19 -6.50 -2.57
CA GLY A 224 -11.00 -7.11 -1.97
C GLY A 224 -9.72 -6.32 -2.23
N ALA A 225 -9.85 -5.04 -2.61
CA ALA A 225 -8.76 -4.11 -2.89
C ALA A 225 -7.90 -3.86 -1.64
N THR A 226 -6.66 -4.34 -1.67
CA THR A 226 -5.68 -4.13 -0.60
C THR A 226 -4.31 -3.88 -1.25
N PRO A 227 -3.49 -2.91 -0.82
CA PRO A 227 -2.22 -2.61 -1.50
C PRO A 227 -1.29 -3.81 -1.70
N GLN A 228 -1.34 -4.79 -0.80
CA GLN A 228 -0.50 -5.99 -0.80
C GLN A 228 -0.65 -6.86 -2.06
N ILE A 229 -1.79 -6.80 -2.76
CA ILE A 229 -2.02 -7.54 -4.03
C ILE A 229 -1.26 -6.91 -5.21
N SER A 230 -0.59 -5.77 -5.03
CA SER A 230 0.33 -5.22 -6.04
C SER A 230 1.59 -6.07 -6.27
N SER A 231 1.77 -7.12 -5.48
CA SER A 231 2.85 -8.11 -5.56
C SER A 231 2.29 -9.54 -5.47
N GLY A 232 3.08 -10.55 -5.87
CA GLY A 232 2.72 -11.97 -5.79
C GLY A 232 1.98 -12.55 -7.01
N TRP A 233 1.80 -11.75 -8.07
CA TRP A 233 1.38 -12.28 -9.36
C TRP A 233 2.57 -12.94 -10.06
N GLU A 234 2.42 -14.19 -10.47
CA GLU A 234 3.49 -14.96 -11.10
C GLU A 234 3.03 -15.45 -12.47
N ILE A 235 3.87 -15.26 -13.49
CA ILE A 235 3.64 -15.77 -14.84
C ILE A 235 4.66 -16.87 -15.11
N THR A 236 4.18 -18.02 -15.56
CA THR A 236 5.01 -19.19 -15.90
C THR A 236 4.54 -19.79 -17.22
N LEU A 237 5.44 -20.51 -17.90
CA LEU A 237 5.09 -21.36 -19.05
C LEU A 237 5.24 -22.82 -18.60
N THR A 238 4.21 -23.64 -18.79
CA THR A 238 4.21 -25.05 -18.38
C THR A 238 3.72 -25.98 -19.49
N THR A 239 4.30 -27.16 -19.58
CA THR A 239 3.86 -28.24 -20.49
C THR A 239 2.97 -29.28 -19.78
N SER A 240 2.67 -29.06 -18.50
CA SER A 240 1.78 -29.89 -17.69
C SER A 240 0.80 -29.04 -16.88
N GLU A 241 -0.44 -29.54 -16.75
CA GLU A 241 -1.51 -28.94 -15.94
C GLU A 241 -2.10 -29.95 -14.94
N ASN A 242 -1.38 -31.04 -14.65
CA ASN A 242 -1.89 -32.10 -13.77
C ASN A 242 -2.12 -31.63 -12.33
N ASP A 243 -1.50 -30.51 -11.94
CA ASP A 243 -1.71 -29.83 -10.66
C ASP A 243 -3.00 -28.99 -10.61
N LEU A 244 -3.71 -28.84 -11.75
CA LEU A 244 -4.80 -27.89 -11.91
C LEU A 244 -6.14 -28.58 -12.17
N THR A 245 -7.17 -28.01 -11.55
CA THR A 245 -8.57 -28.26 -11.91
C THR A 245 -9.10 -27.07 -12.70
N VAL A 246 -9.41 -27.28 -13.98
CA VAL A 246 -10.01 -26.25 -14.85
C VAL A 246 -11.50 -26.14 -14.53
N GLN A 247 -11.97 -24.91 -14.29
CA GLN A 247 -13.32 -24.64 -13.78
C GLN A 247 -14.15 -23.76 -14.70
N GLY A 248 -13.52 -23.10 -15.67
CA GLY A 248 -14.23 -22.25 -16.62
C GLY A 248 -13.39 -21.93 -17.85
N ALA A 249 -14.05 -21.90 -19.00
CA ALA A 249 -13.53 -21.41 -20.27
C ALA A 249 -14.61 -20.49 -20.85
N PRO A 250 -14.59 -19.18 -20.56
CA PRO A 250 -15.60 -18.29 -21.12
C PRO A 250 -15.50 -18.27 -22.64
N THR A 251 -16.64 -18.05 -23.30
CA THR A 251 -16.66 -17.71 -24.73
C THR A 251 -15.80 -16.46 -24.92
N LEU A 252 -14.77 -16.57 -25.77
CA LEU A 252 -13.89 -15.46 -26.08
C LEU A 252 -14.59 -14.49 -27.02
N ASN A 253 -14.74 -13.25 -26.58
CA ASN A 253 -15.05 -12.16 -27.50
C ASN A 253 -13.79 -11.83 -28.30
N GLN A 254 -13.79 -12.25 -29.56
CA GLN A 254 -12.68 -12.05 -30.49
C GLN A 254 -13.01 -10.86 -31.40
N ASN A 255 -12.25 -9.78 -31.28
CA ASN A 255 -12.18 -8.73 -32.30
C ASN A 255 -10.75 -8.79 -32.86
N ILE A 256 -10.50 -9.83 -33.67
CA ILE A 256 -9.24 -10.10 -34.37
C ILE A 256 -9.34 -9.48 -35.75
#